data_AF-A0AA88RRG7-F1
#
_entry.id   AF-A0AA88RRG7-F1
#
_cell.length_a   1.000
_cell.length_b   1.000
_cell.length_c   1.000
_cell.angle_alpha   90.00
_cell.angle_beta   90.00
_cell.angle_gamma   90.00
#
_symmetry.space_group_name_H-M   'P 1'
#
loop_
_entity.id
_entity.type
_entity.pdbx_description
1 polymer ?
#
loop_
_entity_poly.entity_id
_entity_poly.type
_entity_poly.pdbx_seq_one_letter_code
_entity_poly.pdbx_strand_id
1 'polypeptide(L)'
;MGDVYSYGILLMETFTRKKPTDDLFVGELTMKKWVSESFSQAVLGIVDGNLLTEEEEGFTEKGSCLSMIMEVALYCTEDSPDDRINMKDVARADPGCVIGGSRWGGTNVK
;
A
#
# COMPACT_ATOMS: atom_id res chain seq x y z
N MET A 1 2.16 15.95 -9.32
CA MET A 1 2.49 14.98 -8.26
C MET A 1 2.94 13.64 -8.85
N GLY A 2 3.86 13.65 -9.83
CA GLY A 2 4.40 12.41 -10.39
C GLY A 2 5.25 11.65 -9.37
N ASP A 3 6.08 12.38 -8.61
CA ASP A 3 6.99 11.80 -7.62
C ASP A 3 6.27 10.99 -6.55
N VAL A 4 5.09 11.45 -6.09
CA VAL A 4 4.29 10.71 -5.11
C VAL A 4 3.77 9.40 -5.71
N TYR A 5 3.28 9.43 -6.95
CA TYR A 5 2.82 8.21 -7.62
C TYR A 5 3.95 7.20 -7.77
N SER A 6 5.11 7.64 -8.25
CA SER A 6 6.31 6.81 -8.38
C SER A 6 6.77 6.27 -7.03
N TYR A 7 6.66 7.06 -5.96
CA TYR A 7 6.95 6.62 -4.60
C TYR A 7 6.00 5.51 -4.14
N GLY A 8 4.70 5.64 -4.40
CA GLY A 8 3.73 4.59 -4.08
C GLY A 8 4.01 3.27 -4.81
N ILE A 9 4.35 3.34 -6.10
CA ILE A 9 4.78 2.16 -6.87
C ILE A 9 6.05 1.54 -6.27
N LEU A 10 7.04 2.36 -5.91
CA LEU A 10 8.28 1.89 -5.30
C LEU A 10 8.04 1.19 -3.95
N LEU A 11 7.10 1.69 -3.13
CA LEU A 11 6.71 1.02 -1.89
C LEU A 11 6.15 -0.38 -2.19
N MET A 12 5.17 -0.47 -3.09
CA MET A 12 4.59 -1.78 -3.46
C MET A 12 5.66 -2.73 -4.01
N GLU A 13 6.53 -2.27 -4.90
CA GLU A 13 7.63 -3.07 -5.46
C GLU A 13 8.59 -3.56 -4.38
N THR A 14 8.93 -2.69 -3.41
CA THR A 14 9.86 -3.03 -2.32
C THR A 14 9.30 -4.11 -1.41
N PHE A 15 8.04 -3.97 -0.98
CA PHE A 15 7.45 -4.86 0.03
C PHE A 15 6.88 -6.15 -0.55
N THR A 16 6.54 -6.18 -1.84
CA THR A 16 6.05 -7.41 -2.52
C THR A 16 7.14 -8.11 -3.32
N ARG A 17 8.27 -7.43 -3.57
CA ARG A 17 9.35 -7.88 -4.48
C ARG A 17 8.86 -8.23 -5.88
N LYS A 18 7.79 -7.57 -6.32
CA LYS A 18 7.25 -7.64 -7.68
C LYS A 18 7.58 -6.37 -8.44
N LYS A 19 7.89 -6.51 -9.73
CA LYS A 19 8.08 -5.34 -10.60
C LYS A 19 6.75 -4.92 -11.20
N PRO A 20 6.49 -3.63 -11.43
CA PRO A 20 5.29 -3.17 -12.14
C PRO A 20 5.17 -3.75 -13.55
N THR A 21 6.27 -4.23 -14.11
CA THR A 21 6.38 -4.86 -15.44
C THR A 21 6.44 -6.39 -15.39
N ASP A 22 6.25 -7.02 -14.24
CA ASP A 22 6.18 -8.49 -14.17
C ASP A 22 4.98 -8.99 -14.98
N ASP A 23 5.11 -10.19 -15.56
CA ASP A 23 4.07 -10.84 -16.37
C ASP A 23 2.75 -11.07 -15.61
N LEU A 24 2.77 -10.92 -14.28
CA LEU A 24 1.57 -10.92 -13.43
C LEU A 24 0.64 -9.75 -13.74
N PHE A 25 1.18 -8.60 -14.17
CA PHE A 25 0.45 -7.34 -14.34
C PHE A 25 0.18 -7.02 -15.81
N VAL A 26 -0.51 -7.95 -16.49
CA VAL A 26 -0.86 -7.82 -17.90
C VAL A 26 -2.34 -7.48 -18.11
N GLY A 27 -2.64 -6.80 -19.22
CA GLY A 27 -4.00 -6.41 -19.57
C GLY A 27 -4.54 -5.32 -18.64
N GLU A 28 -5.64 -5.61 -17.95
CA GLU A 28 -6.31 -4.65 -17.07
C GLU A 28 -5.86 -4.72 -15.60
N LEU A 29 -5.07 -5.74 -15.25
CA LEU A 29 -4.56 -5.93 -13.89
C LEU A 29 -3.27 -5.13 -13.71
N THR A 30 -3.33 -4.08 -12.89
CA THR A 30 -2.17 -3.27 -12.50
C THR A 30 -1.71 -3.66 -11.10
N MET A 31 -0.45 -3.33 -10.76
CA MET A 31 0.06 -3.51 -9.40
C MET A 31 -0.82 -2.83 -8.34
N LYS A 32 -1.30 -1.61 -8.61
CA LYS A 32 -2.27 -0.90 -7.74
C LYS A 32 -3.53 -1.73 -7.52
N LYS A 33 -4.16 -2.21 -8.60
CA LYS A 33 -5.40 -3.01 -8.51
C LYS A 33 -5.17 -4.30 -7.73
N TRP A 34 -4.09 -5.02 -8.04
CA TRP A 34 -3.74 -6.25 -7.35
C TRP A 34 -3.53 -6.05 -5.84
N VAL A 35 -2.82 -5.00 -5.45
CA VAL A 35 -2.65 -4.63 -4.04
C VAL A 35 -3.99 -4.26 -3.40
N SER A 36 -4.81 -3.44 -4.06
CA SER A 36 -6.13 -3.03 -3.58
C SER A 36 -7.06 -4.22 -3.37
N GLU A 37 -7.12 -5.16 -4.31
CA GLU A 37 -7.91 -6.39 -4.21
C GLU A 37 -7.43 -7.29 -3.07
N SER A 38 -6.11 -7.31 -2.81
CA SER A 38 -5.50 -8.11 -1.75
C SER A 38 -5.87 -7.65 -0.34
N PHE A 39 -6.25 -6.38 -0.15
CA PHE A 39 -6.75 -5.89 1.16
C PHE A 39 -8.05 -6.58 1.59
N SER A 40 -8.87 -7.07 0.65
CA SER A 40 -10.10 -7.81 0.97
C SER A 40 -9.84 -9.24 1.43
N GLN A 41 -8.70 -9.83 1.05
CA GLN A 41 -8.38 -11.25 1.29
C GLN A 41 -7.36 -11.44 2.41
N ALA A 42 -6.30 -10.61 2.43
CA ALA A 42 -5.31 -10.40 3.48
C ALA A 42 -4.07 -9.78 2.81
N VAL A 43 -3.83 -8.48 3.00
CA VAL A 43 -2.70 -7.78 2.34
C VAL A 43 -1.33 -8.36 2.71
N LEU A 44 -1.20 -9.01 3.87
CA LEU A 44 0.04 -9.67 4.27
C LEU A 44 0.41 -10.87 3.38
N GLY A 45 -0.56 -11.48 2.70
CA GLY A 45 -0.31 -12.62 1.82
C GLY A 45 0.45 -12.27 0.54
N ILE A 46 0.56 -10.99 0.20
CA ILE A 46 1.31 -10.51 -0.97
C ILE A 46 2.67 -9.89 -0.64
N VAL A 47 2.99 -9.75 0.66
CA VAL A 47 4.29 -9.28 1.13
C VAL A 47 5.35 -10.35 0.87
N ASP A 48 6.58 -9.93 0.56
CA ASP A 48 7.71 -10.86 0.42
C ASP A 48 7.89 -11.68 1.70
N GLY A 49 7.85 -13.00 1.58
CA GLY A 49 8.03 -13.92 2.71
C GLY A 49 9.40 -13.81 3.38
N ASN A 50 10.38 -13.12 2.79
CA ASN A 50 11.65 -12.79 3.44
C ASN A 50 11.56 -11.56 4.36
N LEU A 51 10.49 -10.77 4.30
CA LEU A 51 10.28 -9.56 5.11
C LEU A 51 9.44 -9.81 6.35
N LEU A 52 8.56 -10.82 6.33
CA LEU A 52 7.70 -11.17 7.44
C LEU A 52 7.44 -12.68 7.45
N THR A 53 7.83 -13.35 8.54
CA THR A 53 7.56 -14.77 8.77
C THR A 53 6.74 -14.94 10.05
N GLU A 54 5.82 -15.91 10.07
CA GLU A 54 4.90 -16.12 11.20
C GLU A 54 5.61 -16.47 12.52
N GLU A 55 6.85 -16.95 12.45
CA GLU A 55 7.66 -17.36 13.58
C GLU A 55 8.46 -16.20 14.20
N GLU A 56 8.47 -15.03 13.57
CA GLU A 56 9.20 -13.87 14.08
C GLU A 56 8.51 -13.18 15.26
N GLU A 57 9.33 -12.79 16.24
CA GLU A 57 8.89 -11.89 17.30
C GLU A 57 8.43 -10.56 16.70
N GLY A 58 7.26 -10.08 17.16
CA GLY A 58 6.63 -8.86 16.65
C GLY A 58 5.91 -9.01 15.30
N PHE A 59 5.58 -10.25 14.86
CA PHE A 59 4.82 -10.49 13.61
C PHE A 59 3.59 -9.60 13.46
N THR A 60 2.77 -9.48 14.51
CA THR A 60 1.56 -8.65 14.50
C THR A 60 1.86 -7.16 14.30
N GLU A 61 2.90 -6.64 14.97
CA GLU A 61 3.29 -5.23 14.91
C GLU A 61 3.90 -4.88 13.54
N LYS A 62 4.82 -5.72 13.07
CA LYS A 62 5.41 -5.62 11.73
C LYS A 62 4.34 -5.75 10.65
N GLY A 63 3.42 -6.71 10.79
CA GLY A 63 2.29 -6.91 9.87
C GLY A 63 1.35 -5.71 9.83
N SER A 64 1.05 -5.10 10.98
CA SER A 64 0.29 -3.85 11.04
C SER A 64 0.99 -2.73 10.29
N CYS A 65 2.29 -2.54 10.53
CA CYS A 65 3.11 -1.55 9.83
C CYS A 65 3.11 -1.77 8.30
N LEU A 66 3.33 -3.01 7.85
CA LEU A 66 3.33 -3.38 6.44
C LEU A 66 1.98 -3.15 5.78
N SER A 67 0.89 -3.51 6.46
CA SER A 67 -0.47 -3.26 5.98
C SER A 67 -0.70 -1.76 5.79
N MET A 68 -0.26 -0.94 6.74
CA MET A 68 -0.37 0.51 6.65
C MET A 68 0.52 1.11 5.55
N ILE A 69 1.73 0.58 5.33
CA ILE A 69 2.59 1.02 4.22
C ILE A 69 1.93 0.74 2.87
N MET A 70 1.34 -0.46 2.70
CA MET A 70 0.65 -0.83 1.47
C MET A 70 -0.58 0.07 1.23
N GLU A 71 -1.26 0.49 2.29
CA GLU A 71 -2.39 1.41 2.23
C GLU A 71 -1.94 2.82 1.80
N VAL A 72 -0.86 3.35 2.38
CA VAL A 72 -0.23 4.62 1.93
C VAL A 72 0.14 4.55 0.46
N ALA A 73 0.69 3.43 0.01
CA ALA A 73 1.06 3.24 -1.38
C ALA A 73 -0.16 3.33 -2.31
N LEU A 74 -1.33 2.83 -1.90
CA LEU A 74 -2.58 2.98 -2.66
C LEU A 74 -2.99 4.45 -2.79
N TYR A 75 -2.99 5.21 -1.69
CA TYR A 75 -3.29 6.65 -1.75
C TYR A 75 -2.28 7.45 -2.58
N CYS A 76 -1.01 7.04 -2.57
CA CYS A 76 0.03 7.66 -3.40
C CYS A 76 -0.22 7.42 -4.89
N THR A 77 -0.84 6.29 -5.24
CA THR A 77 -1.07 5.84 -6.61
C THR A 77 -2.48 6.14 -7.12
N GLU A 78 -3.17 7.11 -6.50
CA GLU A 78 -4.44 7.58 -7.07
C GLU A 78 -4.27 8.17 -8.47
N ASP A 79 -5.21 7.85 -9.36
CA ASP A 79 -5.10 8.20 -10.78
C ASP A 79 -5.26 9.73 -10.95
N SER A 80 -6.22 10.29 -10.22
CA SER A 80 -6.42 11.73 -10.08
C SER A 80 -5.29 12.35 -9.24
N PRO A 81 -4.66 13.44 -9.70
CA PRO A 81 -3.71 14.21 -8.88
C PRO A 81 -4.34 14.81 -7.62
N ASP A 82 -5.62 15.16 -7.65
CA ASP A 82 -6.30 15.83 -6.55
C ASP A 82 -6.65 14.86 -5.41
N ASP A 83 -6.83 13.58 -5.72
CA ASP A 83 -7.12 12.52 -4.74
C ASP A 83 -5.84 11.90 -4.16
N ARG A 84 -4.68 12.19 -4.75
CA ARG A 84 -3.39 11.72 -4.24
C ARG A 84 -3.02 12.45 -2.95
N ILE A 85 -2.64 11.66 -1.95
CA ILE A 85 -1.98 12.15 -0.75
C ILE A 85 -0.74 12.99 -1.13
N ASN A 86 -0.44 14.06 -0.39
CA ASN A 86 0.79 14.82 -0.61
C ASN A 86 1.96 14.27 0.24
N MET A 87 3.20 14.58 -0.16
CA MET A 87 4.38 14.02 0.49
C MET A 87 4.52 14.38 1.99
N LYS A 88 3.95 15.51 2.44
CA LYS A 88 3.98 15.88 3.86
C LYS A 88 3.11 14.94 4.69
N ASP A 89 1.99 14.52 4.13
CA ASP A 89 1.06 13.60 4.79
C ASP A 89 1.61 12.17 4.74
N VAL A 90 2.27 11.79 3.65
CA VAL A 90 3.02 10.52 3.56
C VAL A 90 4.04 10.40 4.70
N ALA A 91 4.80 11.47 4.96
CA ALA A 91 5.79 11.47 6.05
C ALA A 91 5.19 11.49 7.46
N ARG A 92 3.89 11.81 7.58
CA ARG A 92 3.13 11.87 8.83
C ARG A 92 2.17 10.69 9.00
N ALA A 93 2.24 9.73 8.08
CA ALA A 93 1.48 8.51 8.16
C ALA A 93 1.72 7.80 9.49
N ASP A 94 0.67 7.60 10.28
CA ASP A 94 0.65 6.78 11.50
C ASP A 94 -0.69 6.02 11.59
N PRO A 95 -0.82 4.99 12.45
CA PRO A 95 -2.06 4.22 12.62
C PRO A 95 -3.31 5.01 13.11
N GLY A 96 -3.32 6.35 13.06
CA GLY A 96 -4.46 7.21 13.39
C GLY A 96 -4.63 8.44 12.48
N CYS A 97 -3.82 8.59 11.43
CA CYS A 97 -3.74 9.81 10.63
C CYS A 97 -4.95 9.98 9.68
N VAL A 98 -5.60 11.15 9.70
CA VAL A 98 -6.73 11.44 8.80
C VAL A 98 -6.18 11.94 7.47
N ILE A 99 -6.44 11.23 6.37
CA ILE A 99 -5.95 11.60 5.04
C ILE A 99 -7.15 11.87 4.14
N GLY A 100 -7.20 13.05 3.52
CA GLY A 100 -8.33 13.46 2.67
C GLY A 100 -9.68 13.58 3.39
N GLY A 101 -9.70 13.72 4.72
CA GLY A 101 -10.92 13.83 5.53
C GLY A 101 -11.50 12.51 6.05
N SER A 102 -10.86 11.37 5.75
CA SER A 102 -11.24 10.04 6.27
C SER A 102 -10.24 9.56 7.33
N ARG A 103 -10.72 8.92 8.40
CA ARG A 103 -9.85 8.33 9.44
C ARG A 103 -9.14 7.08 8.89
N TRP A 104 -7.82 7.01 9.10
CA TRP A 104 -7.00 5.79 8.92
C TRP A 104 -7.71 4.54 9.45
N GLY A 105 -7.86 3.49 8.63
CA GLY A 105 -8.49 2.23 9.07
C GLY A 105 -10.02 2.27 9.24
N GLY A 106 -10.68 3.36 8.85
CA GLY A 106 -12.13 3.40 8.69
C GLY A 106 -12.50 2.93 7.29
N THR A 107 -13.04 1.72 7.16
CA THR A 107 -13.63 1.23 5.91
C THR A 107 -14.66 2.24 5.38
N ASN A 108 -14.33 3.02 4.34
CA ASN A 108 -15.34 3.58 3.47
C ASN A 108 -15.67 2.52 2.41
N VAL A 109 -16.53 1.58 2.80
CA VAL A 109 -17.40 0.92 1.82
C VAL A 109 -18.47 1.92 1.46
N LYS A 110 -18.30 2.60 0.31
CA LYS A 110 -19.38 3.03 -0.57
C LYS A 110 -18.89 3.03 -2.01
#